data_AF-A0A962N3N5-F1
#
_entry.id   AF-A0A962N3N5-F1
#
_cell.length_a   1.000
_cell.length_b   1.000
_cell.length_c   1.000
_cell.angle_alpha   90.00
_cell.angle_beta   90.00
_cell.angle_gamma   90.00
#
_symmetry.space_group_name_H-M   'P 1'
#
loop_
_entity.id
_entity.type
_entity.pdbx_description
1 polymer ?
#
loop_
_entity_poly.entity_id
_entity_poly.type
_entity_poly.pdbx_seq_one_letter_code
_entity_poly.pdbx_strand_id
1 'polypeptide(L)'
;TIEVVVDRFRVRADVAQRLAESFDTALKLSGGTARLAAHASGGATAAMVPASTAPADAEQLFSSQHACPKCGYSVPKLEPKMFSFNSPAGACPTCNGLGQQQVFDPQRVIAHPHLSLAGGAVRGWDRRNVYYFQMLQSLAKHYKFDVETPWSELPAKIQRAVMQGSGNVEIEFRYAEGRGKTRRRKHAFEGILPNLERRYRETESVAVREELSKYLGTQPCPDCGGARLNRTARSVLVNELTLPTIEHLSVAAAHELFASLQIAGWRGEIAARIVKEVGDRLRFLIDVGLDYLTLDRSAETLSGGEAQRIRLASQVGSGLTGVMYILDEPSIGLHQRDNQRLLATLKHLRDLGNTVIVVEHDEEAIRAADHVIDIGPGAGIHGGKVVAQGTADEISAAPESLTGGYLSGRERIPVPPLRAPRANAASLRIVGASGNNLQDVTTEFPVGLMTCVTGVSGSGKSTLVNETLFKQVANHLNRSGLDAAPCKALEGAAAIDRVIEIDQSPIGRTPRSNPATYTGLFTPLRELFAAVPEARTRGYDAGRFSFNVKG
;
A
#
# COMPACT_ATOMS: atom_id res chain seq x y z
N THR A 1 46.12 11.86 -16.74
CA THR A 1 46.23 10.89 -15.64
C THR A 1 47.68 10.46 -15.55
N ILE A 2 48.27 10.34 -14.36
CA ILE A 2 49.65 9.84 -14.21
C ILE A 2 49.56 8.34 -13.95
N GLU A 3 50.25 7.55 -14.75
CA GLU A 3 50.24 6.09 -14.67
C GLU A 3 51.68 5.61 -14.48
N VAL A 4 51.87 4.69 -13.53
CA VAL A 4 53.18 4.15 -13.19
C VAL A 4 53.28 2.74 -13.74
N VAL A 5 54.26 2.50 -14.61
CA VAL A 5 54.57 1.15 -15.09
C VAL A 5 55.28 0.40 -13.96
N VAL A 6 54.58 -0.56 -13.34
CA VAL A 6 55.10 -1.34 -12.21
C VAL A 6 56.00 -2.49 -12.68
N ASP A 7 55.61 -3.20 -13.75
CA ASP A 7 56.43 -4.27 -14.33
C ASP A 7 56.07 -4.51 -15.82
N ARG A 8 56.92 -5.24 -16.54
CA ARG A 8 56.70 -5.76 -17.89
C ARG A 8 57.10 -7.23 -17.95
N PHE A 9 56.17 -8.10 -18.34
CA PHE A 9 56.41 -9.54 -18.40
C PHE A 9 55.71 -10.20 -19.60
N ARG A 10 56.23 -11.37 -20.01
CA ARG A 10 55.57 -12.27 -20.96
C ARG A 10 54.91 -13.40 -20.17
N VAL A 11 53.60 -13.59 -20.35
CA VAL A 11 52.81 -14.59 -19.62
C VAL A 11 53.36 -16.00 -19.90
N ARG A 12 53.85 -16.67 -18.85
CA ARG A 12 54.42 -18.02 -18.85
C ARG A 12 54.03 -18.73 -17.54
N ALA A 13 54.12 -20.06 -17.50
CA ALA A 13 53.72 -20.84 -16.32
C ALA A 13 54.60 -20.58 -15.07
N ASP A 14 55.85 -20.14 -15.27
CA ASP A 14 56.87 -19.92 -14.24
C ASP A 14 56.82 -18.51 -13.60
N VAL A 15 56.00 -17.59 -14.11
CA VAL A 15 55.97 -16.18 -13.64
C VAL A 15 54.84 -15.86 -12.66
N ALA A 16 54.13 -16.86 -12.13
CA ALA A 16 52.96 -16.65 -11.27
C ALA A 16 53.27 -15.83 -10.00
N GLN A 17 54.37 -16.12 -9.31
CA GLN A 17 54.79 -15.38 -8.11
C GLN A 17 55.11 -13.91 -8.44
N ARG A 18 55.90 -13.68 -9.50
CA ARG A 18 56.24 -12.34 -9.96
C ARG A 18 55.00 -11.54 -10.35
N LEU A 19 54.05 -12.16 -11.05
CA LEU A 19 52.79 -11.54 -11.43
C LEU A 19 51.97 -11.13 -10.19
N ALA A 20 51.90 -11.98 -9.17
CA ALA A 20 51.23 -11.66 -7.91
C ALA A 20 51.89 -10.48 -7.18
N GLU A 21 53.22 -10.45 -7.09
CA GLU A 21 53.99 -9.35 -6.46
C GLU A 21 53.82 -8.02 -7.20
N SER A 22 53.86 -8.03 -8.54
CA SER A 22 53.62 -6.85 -9.37
C SER A 22 52.18 -6.33 -9.22
N PHE A 23 51.18 -7.22 -9.17
CA PHE A 23 49.79 -6.83 -8.93
C PHE A 23 49.60 -6.23 -7.53
N ASP A 24 50.19 -6.84 -6.50
CA ASP A 24 50.11 -6.33 -5.12
C ASP A 24 50.77 -4.95 -5.01
N THR A 25 51.92 -4.74 -5.66
CA THR A 25 52.58 -3.44 -5.71
C THR A 25 51.76 -2.41 -6.47
N ALA A 26 51.18 -2.77 -7.62
CA ALA A 26 50.31 -1.88 -8.39
C ALA A 26 49.05 -1.47 -7.61
N LEU A 27 48.42 -2.42 -6.90
CA LEU A 27 47.26 -2.15 -6.06
C LEU A 27 47.62 -1.25 -4.87
N LYS A 28 48.77 -1.47 -4.21
CA LYS A 28 49.23 -0.64 -3.09
C LYS A 28 49.57 0.79 -3.51
N LEU A 29 50.30 0.97 -4.62
CA LEU A 29 50.72 2.28 -5.11
C LEU A 29 49.55 3.16 -5.58
N SER A 30 48.48 2.56 -6.07
CA SER A 30 47.33 3.25 -6.64
C SER A 30 46.14 3.40 -5.69
N GLY A 31 46.21 2.85 -4.48
CA GLY A 31 45.07 2.80 -3.56
C GLY A 31 43.98 1.79 -3.94
N GLY A 32 44.32 0.80 -4.79
CA GLY A 32 43.48 -0.36 -5.07
C GLY A 32 43.05 -0.54 -6.53
N THR A 33 43.83 -0.05 -7.50
CA THR A 33 43.57 -0.26 -8.94
C THR A 33 44.83 -0.72 -9.70
N ALA A 34 44.74 -1.78 -10.49
CA ALA A 34 45.86 -2.24 -11.32
C ALA A 34 45.41 -2.34 -12.77
N ARG A 35 46.19 -1.81 -13.71
CA ARG A 35 45.87 -1.88 -15.14
C ARG A 35 46.87 -2.77 -15.87
N LEU A 36 46.36 -3.70 -16.67
CA LEU A 36 47.12 -4.53 -17.59
C LEU A 36 46.90 -4.00 -19.01
N ALA A 37 47.98 -3.62 -19.69
CA ALA A 37 47.96 -3.16 -21.07
C ALA A 37 48.86 -4.06 -21.93
N ALA A 38 48.42 -4.37 -23.15
CA ALA A 38 49.25 -5.09 -24.11
C ALA A 38 50.42 -4.21 -24.57
N HIS A 39 51.64 -4.74 -24.53
CA HIS A 39 52.82 -4.01 -24.99
C HIS A 39 52.97 -4.19 -26.51
N ALA A 40 52.68 -3.14 -27.29
CA ALA A 40 52.87 -3.14 -28.74
C ALA A 40 54.36 -3.03 -29.09
N SER A 41 55.08 -4.15 -29.09
CA SER A 41 56.41 -4.23 -29.68
C SER A 41 56.80 -5.67 -30.06
N GLY A 42 56.85 -5.93 -31.36
CA GLY A 42 57.60 -7.04 -31.96
C GLY A 42 56.77 -8.27 -32.34
N GLY A 43 56.69 -8.53 -33.65
CA GLY A 43 55.97 -9.66 -34.25
C GLY A 43 56.36 -11.01 -33.63
N ALA A 44 55.42 -11.59 -32.89
CA ALA A 44 55.41 -13.01 -32.56
C ALA A 44 53.95 -13.48 -32.64
N THR A 45 53.76 -14.55 -33.41
CA THR A 45 52.49 -15.19 -33.75
C THR A 45 51.59 -15.42 -32.56
N ALA A 46 50.32 -15.02 -32.72
CA ALA A 46 49.21 -15.40 -31.87
C ALA A 46 49.12 -16.93 -31.78
N ALA A 47 49.47 -17.48 -30.61
CA ALA A 47 49.17 -18.86 -30.28
C ALA A 47 48.83 -18.96 -28.78
N MET A 48 47.60 -19.39 -28.54
CA MET A 48 47.08 -19.98 -27.30
C MET A 48 46.77 -19.04 -26.13
N VAL A 49 45.76 -18.19 -26.30
CA VAL A 49 44.85 -17.82 -25.19
C VAL A 49 43.43 -18.24 -25.60
N PRO A 50 42.69 -19.01 -24.79
CA PRO A 50 41.31 -19.37 -25.11
C PRO A 50 40.46 -18.11 -25.19
N ALA A 51 39.55 -18.08 -26.17
CA ALA A 51 38.70 -16.96 -26.51
C ALA A 51 38.02 -16.31 -25.29
N SER A 52 38.52 -15.15 -24.88
CA SER A 52 37.70 -14.14 -24.22
C SER A 52 37.31 -13.11 -25.29
N THR A 53 36.06 -12.66 -25.26
CA THR A 53 35.41 -11.82 -26.28
C THR A 53 35.89 -10.35 -26.29
N ALA A 54 37.07 -10.05 -25.73
CA ALA A 54 37.65 -8.71 -25.75
C ALA A 54 38.74 -8.63 -26.84
N PRO A 55 38.79 -7.53 -27.64
CA PRO A 55 39.85 -7.36 -28.62
C PRO A 55 41.23 -7.44 -27.95
N ALA A 56 42.20 -8.04 -28.65
CA ALA A 56 43.55 -8.33 -28.13
C ALA A 56 44.33 -7.09 -27.64
N ASP A 57 43.84 -5.89 -27.97
CA ASP A 57 44.40 -4.59 -27.61
C ASP A 57 43.64 -3.89 -26.46
N ALA A 58 42.67 -4.54 -25.82
CA ALA A 58 41.89 -3.94 -24.74
C ALA A 58 42.65 -3.95 -23.40
N GLU A 59 42.90 -2.77 -22.85
CA GLU A 59 43.38 -2.61 -21.47
C GLU A 59 42.41 -3.26 -20.48
N GLN A 60 42.93 -4.10 -19.58
CA GLN A 60 42.15 -4.71 -18.51
C GLN A 60 42.44 -3.98 -17.19
N LEU A 61 41.39 -3.41 -16.57
CA LEU A 61 41.49 -2.71 -15.30
C LEU A 61 40.92 -3.59 -14.17
N PHE A 62 41.73 -3.77 -13.14
CA PHE A 62 41.41 -4.51 -11.92
C PHE A 62 41.28 -3.54 -10.74
N SER A 63 40.40 -3.85 -9.79
CA SER A 63 40.32 -3.13 -8.52
C SER A 63 40.24 -4.11 -7.36
N SER A 64 40.93 -3.81 -6.27
CA SER A 64 40.82 -4.55 -5.00
C SER A 64 39.62 -4.10 -4.15
N GLN A 65 38.93 -3.04 -4.58
CA GLN A 65 37.68 -2.56 -4.00
C GLN A 65 36.54 -2.87 -4.99
N HIS A 66 35.28 -2.93 -4.53
CA HIS A 66 34.13 -2.98 -5.45
C HIS A 66 33.90 -1.57 -6.06
N ALA A 67 34.92 -1.01 -6.71
CA ALA A 67 34.91 0.31 -7.30
C ALA A 67 34.75 0.27 -8.81
N CYS A 68 33.95 1.18 -9.35
CA CYS A 68 33.76 1.30 -10.78
C CYS A 68 35.04 1.81 -11.45
N PRO A 69 35.61 1.09 -12.43
CA PRO A 69 36.84 1.48 -13.12
C PRO A 69 36.72 2.78 -13.92
N LYS A 70 35.50 3.23 -14.25
CA LYS A 70 35.26 4.42 -15.08
C LYS A 70 35.03 5.70 -14.27
N CYS A 71 34.28 5.61 -13.18
CA CYS A 71 33.89 6.80 -12.40
C CYS A 71 34.37 6.78 -10.95
N GLY A 72 35.06 5.73 -10.50
CA GLY A 72 35.56 5.61 -9.13
C GLY A 72 34.51 5.37 -8.05
N TYR A 73 33.24 5.18 -8.44
CA TYR A 73 32.17 4.90 -7.48
C TYR A 73 32.42 3.56 -6.76
N SER A 74 32.67 3.62 -5.45
CA SER A 74 32.99 2.45 -4.62
C SER A 74 31.76 1.94 -3.88
N VAL A 75 31.54 0.63 -3.96
CA VAL A 75 30.48 -0.09 -3.26
C VAL A 75 31.09 -0.76 -2.02
N PRO A 76 30.53 -0.56 -0.82
CA PRO A 76 30.97 -1.30 0.36
C PRO A 76 30.73 -2.80 0.17
N LYS A 77 31.39 -3.62 0.99
CA LYS A 77 31.18 -5.07 0.98
C LYS A 77 29.69 -5.40 1.08
N LEU A 78 29.20 -6.27 0.19
CA LEU A 78 27.80 -6.64 0.15
C LEU A 78 27.41 -7.46 1.39
N GLU A 79 26.49 -6.93 2.19
CA GLU A 79 25.94 -7.57 3.39
C GLU A 79 24.41 -7.49 3.38
N PRO A 80 23.69 -8.48 3.96
CA PRO A 80 22.23 -8.51 3.98
C PRO A 80 21.56 -7.22 4.48
N LYS A 81 22.15 -6.57 5.50
CA LYS A 81 21.63 -5.32 6.09
C LYS A 81 21.54 -4.17 5.09
N MET A 82 22.34 -4.18 4.02
CA MET A 82 22.30 -3.15 2.98
C MET A 82 21.07 -3.29 2.08
N PHE A 83 20.44 -4.45 2.05
CA PHE A 83 19.20 -4.71 1.32
C PHE A 83 17.96 -4.54 2.22
N SER A 84 18.13 -4.06 3.45
CA SER A 84 17.03 -3.78 4.37
C SER A 84 16.71 -2.29 4.39
N PHE A 85 15.50 -1.93 3.98
CA PHE A 85 14.99 -0.55 4.14
C PHE A 85 14.73 -0.16 5.60
N ASN A 86 14.76 -1.12 6.54
CA ASN A 86 14.66 -0.88 7.98
C ASN A 86 16.04 -0.61 8.61
N SER A 87 17.13 -0.78 7.85
CA SER A 87 18.48 -0.45 8.30
C SER A 87 18.96 0.85 7.65
N PRO A 88 19.60 1.77 8.41
CA PRO A 88 20.22 2.96 7.83
C PRO A 88 21.25 2.64 6.73
N ALA A 89 21.86 1.45 6.76
CA ALA A 89 22.83 1.01 5.75
C ALA A 89 22.19 0.76 4.37
N GLY A 90 20.89 0.42 4.33
CA GLY A 90 20.16 0.09 3.10
C GLY A 90 19.06 1.08 2.73
N ALA A 91 18.53 1.81 3.71
CA ALA A 91 17.41 2.73 3.54
C ALA A 91 17.75 3.89 2.59
N CYS A 92 16.77 4.30 1.77
CA CYS A 92 16.83 5.55 1.03
C CYS A 92 16.94 6.72 2.02
N PRO A 93 17.94 7.61 1.88
CA PRO A 93 18.17 8.71 2.83
C PRO A 93 17.07 9.78 2.79
N THR A 94 16.37 9.92 1.66
CA THR A 94 15.37 10.96 1.43
C THR A 94 14.04 10.66 2.09
N CYS A 95 13.68 9.38 2.17
CA CYS A 95 12.43 8.91 2.80
C CYS A 95 12.68 8.01 4.01
N ASN A 96 13.92 7.85 4.47
CA ASN A 96 14.30 6.95 5.55
C ASN A 96 13.70 5.54 5.44
N GLY A 97 13.70 4.97 4.22
CA GLY A 97 13.15 3.63 4.00
C GLY A 97 11.62 3.52 3.99
N LEU A 98 10.87 4.63 4.03
CA LEU A 98 9.40 4.60 3.90
C LEU A 98 8.93 4.33 2.46
N GLY A 99 9.71 4.75 1.46
CA GLY A 99 9.35 4.67 0.04
C GLY A 99 8.37 5.75 -0.42
N GLN A 100 7.71 6.43 0.51
CA GLN A 100 6.71 7.45 0.23
C GLN A 100 7.00 8.72 1.03
N GLN A 101 6.48 9.83 0.55
CA GLN A 101 6.51 11.13 1.22
C GLN A 101 5.11 11.72 1.27
N GLN A 102 4.80 12.38 2.38
CA GLN A 102 3.58 13.17 2.50
C GLN A 102 3.84 14.54 1.87
N VAL A 103 3.07 14.85 0.84
CA VAL A 103 3.15 16.12 0.13
C VAL A 103 1.75 16.71 -0.02
N PHE A 104 1.66 18.03 -0.09
CA PHE A 104 0.37 18.67 -0.34
C PHE A 104 -0.12 18.31 -1.74
N ASP A 105 -1.26 17.63 -1.81
CA ASP A 105 -1.85 17.21 -3.06
C ASP A 105 -2.64 18.38 -3.67
N PRO A 106 -2.26 18.87 -4.87
CA PRO A 106 -2.99 19.93 -5.54
C PRO A 106 -4.49 19.64 -5.67
N GLN A 107 -4.88 18.40 -5.94
CA GLN A 107 -6.29 18.03 -6.13
C GLN A 107 -7.08 18.13 -4.83
N ARG A 108 -6.45 17.84 -3.68
CA ARG A 108 -7.08 18.00 -2.35
C ARG A 108 -7.16 19.46 -1.93
N VAL A 109 -6.15 20.26 -2.28
CA VAL A 109 -6.11 21.71 -1.99
C VAL A 109 -7.17 22.47 -2.81
N ILE A 110 -7.41 22.04 -4.05
CA ILE A 110 -8.44 22.60 -4.93
C ILE A 110 -9.78 21.91 -4.66
N ALA A 111 -10.46 22.33 -3.59
CA ALA A 111 -11.72 21.73 -3.16
C ALA A 111 -12.82 21.79 -4.23
N HIS A 112 -12.87 22.88 -5.01
CA HIS A 112 -13.94 23.14 -5.98
C HIS A 112 -13.40 23.71 -7.30
N PRO A 113 -12.99 22.86 -8.26
CA PRO A 113 -12.40 23.30 -9.54
C PRO A 113 -13.34 24.11 -10.45
N HIS A 114 -14.66 24.03 -10.22
CA HIS A 114 -15.68 24.77 -10.96
C HIS A 114 -15.95 26.16 -10.36
N LEU A 115 -15.44 26.45 -9.16
CA LEU A 115 -15.48 27.79 -8.58
C LEU A 115 -14.24 28.58 -9.01
N SER A 116 -14.33 29.91 -8.89
CA SER A 116 -13.21 30.81 -9.08
C SER A 116 -12.31 30.87 -7.85
N LEU A 117 -11.11 31.41 -7.99
CA LEU A 117 -10.22 31.65 -6.84
C LEU A 117 -10.88 32.57 -5.81
N ALA A 118 -11.56 33.62 -6.27
CA ALA A 118 -12.33 34.50 -5.41
C ALA A 118 -13.53 33.80 -4.74
N GLY A 119 -14.13 32.83 -5.43
CA GLY A 119 -15.28 32.05 -4.99
C GLY A 119 -14.98 30.88 -4.06
N GLY A 120 -13.70 30.62 -3.76
CA GLY A 120 -13.32 29.52 -2.84
C GLY A 120 -12.90 28.23 -3.51
N ALA A 121 -12.35 28.28 -4.73
CA ALA A 121 -11.72 27.11 -5.36
C ALA A 121 -10.62 26.50 -4.47
N VAL A 122 -9.84 27.35 -3.78
CA VAL A 122 -8.86 26.97 -2.77
C VAL A 122 -9.29 27.54 -1.42
N ARG A 123 -9.56 26.68 -0.46
CA ARG A 123 -10.10 27.09 0.86
C ARG A 123 -9.12 28.00 1.60
N GLY A 124 -9.59 29.16 2.03
CA GLY A 124 -8.78 30.14 2.79
C GLY A 124 -7.88 31.03 1.93
N TRP A 125 -7.93 30.85 0.61
CA TRP A 125 -7.32 31.73 -0.40
C TRP A 125 -8.40 32.47 -1.21
N ASP A 126 -9.52 32.77 -0.56
CA ASP A 126 -10.71 33.40 -1.13
C ASP A 126 -11.03 34.74 -0.45
N ARG A 127 -12.11 35.42 -0.85
CA ARG A 127 -12.52 36.73 -0.33
C ARG A 127 -12.65 36.81 1.20
N ARG A 128 -12.90 35.69 1.88
CA ARG A 128 -13.01 35.64 3.35
C ARG A 128 -11.65 35.85 4.02
N ASN A 129 -10.55 35.54 3.33
CA ASN A 129 -9.20 35.80 3.80
C ASN A 129 -8.57 36.98 3.04
N VAL A 130 -8.78 38.18 3.57
CA VAL A 130 -8.36 39.44 2.95
C VAL A 130 -6.87 39.46 2.58
N TYR A 131 -6.01 38.90 3.43
CA TYR A 131 -4.56 38.90 3.22
C TYR A 131 -4.16 38.07 1.98
N TYR A 132 -4.56 36.80 1.92
CA TYR A 132 -4.24 35.94 0.78
C TYR A 132 -4.97 36.37 -0.49
N PHE A 133 -6.21 36.86 -0.37
CA PHE A 133 -6.97 37.34 -1.52
C PHE A 133 -6.32 38.56 -2.21
N GLN A 134 -5.81 39.52 -1.44
CA GLN A 134 -5.07 40.67 -1.99
C GLN A 134 -3.79 40.25 -2.71
N MET A 135 -3.13 39.19 -2.20
CA MET A 135 -1.97 38.60 -2.85
C MET A 135 -2.35 38.01 -4.21
N LEU A 136 -3.45 37.26 -4.29
CA LEU A 136 -3.99 36.73 -5.55
C LEU A 136 -4.41 37.84 -6.52
N GLN A 137 -5.02 38.93 -6.06
CA GLN A 137 -5.37 40.07 -6.92
C GLN A 137 -4.13 40.74 -7.53
N SER A 138 -3.05 40.86 -6.75
CA SER A 138 -1.78 41.42 -7.24
C SER A 138 -1.12 40.47 -8.25
N LEU A 139 -1.16 39.16 -7.99
CA LEU A 139 -0.70 38.11 -8.89
C LEU A 139 -1.48 38.11 -10.22
N ALA A 140 -2.80 38.23 -10.14
CA ALA A 140 -3.71 38.33 -11.26
C ALA A 140 -3.42 39.53 -12.15
N LYS A 141 -3.12 40.70 -11.56
CA LYS A 141 -2.70 41.89 -12.31
C LYS A 141 -1.38 41.69 -13.04
N HIS A 142 -0.42 40.98 -12.44
CA HIS A 142 0.88 40.71 -13.06
C HIS A 142 0.77 39.71 -14.22
N TYR A 143 0.11 38.58 -14.00
CA TYR A 143 -0.04 37.52 -14.98
C TYR A 143 -1.22 37.70 -15.95
N LYS A 144 -2.01 38.77 -15.76
CA LYS A 144 -3.18 39.15 -16.58
C LYS A 144 -4.23 38.03 -16.69
N PHE A 145 -4.60 37.45 -15.55
CA PHE A 145 -5.75 36.55 -15.47
C PHE A 145 -6.84 37.14 -14.57
N ASP A 146 -8.06 36.66 -14.68
CA ASP A 146 -9.18 37.07 -13.84
C ASP A 146 -9.38 36.08 -12.67
N VAL A 147 -9.47 36.62 -11.44
CA VAL A 147 -9.69 35.83 -10.22
C VAL A 147 -11.11 35.30 -10.10
N GLU A 148 -12.03 35.81 -10.93
CA GLU A 148 -13.43 35.37 -11.01
C GLU A 148 -13.64 34.25 -12.04
N THR A 149 -12.65 33.94 -12.88
CA THR A 149 -12.71 32.79 -13.79
C THR A 149 -12.69 31.47 -13.01
N PRO A 150 -13.55 30.49 -13.35
CA PRO A 150 -13.48 29.14 -12.78
C PRO A 150 -12.07 28.55 -12.88
N TRP A 151 -11.60 27.89 -11.81
CA TRP A 151 -10.24 27.35 -11.75
C TRP A 151 -9.91 26.44 -12.94
N SER A 152 -10.85 25.58 -13.32
CA SER A 152 -10.73 24.64 -14.45
C SER A 152 -10.57 25.31 -15.82
N GLU A 153 -11.02 26.55 -15.98
CA GLU A 153 -10.91 27.32 -17.22
C GLU A 153 -9.62 28.16 -17.29
N LEU A 154 -8.89 28.30 -16.16
CA LEU A 154 -7.63 29.03 -16.14
C LEU A 154 -6.55 28.28 -16.95
N PRO A 155 -5.69 28.99 -17.72
CA PRO A 155 -4.60 28.36 -18.44
C PRO A 155 -3.64 27.60 -17.50
N ALA A 156 -3.16 26.43 -17.92
CA ALA A 156 -2.29 25.56 -17.10
C ALA A 156 -1.03 26.29 -16.56
N LYS A 157 -0.49 27.26 -17.31
CA LYS A 157 0.64 28.09 -16.87
C LYS A 157 0.28 28.96 -15.65
N ILE A 158 -0.94 29.50 -15.61
CA ILE A 158 -1.46 30.29 -14.50
C ILE A 158 -1.73 29.40 -13.29
N GLN A 159 -2.41 28.26 -13.49
CA GLN A 159 -2.64 27.29 -12.44
C GLN A 159 -1.33 26.88 -11.76
N ARG A 160 -0.28 26.60 -12.55
CA ARG A 160 1.06 26.29 -12.04
C ARG A 160 1.67 27.46 -11.25
N ALA A 161 1.62 28.68 -11.78
CA ALA A 161 2.15 29.85 -11.09
C ALA A 161 1.44 30.14 -9.75
N VAL A 162 0.13 29.89 -9.68
CA VAL A 162 -0.66 30.03 -8.44
C VAL A 162 -0.29 28.94 -7.43
N MET A 163 -0.17 27.68 -7.86
CA MET A 163 0.10 26.56 -6.94
C MET A 163 1.56 26.46 -6.50
N GLN A 164 2.50 26.63 -7.42
CA GLN A 164 3.94 26.38 -7.21
C GLN A 164 4.76 27.67 -7.06
N GLY A 165 4.16 28.83 -7.30
CA GLY A 165 4.81 30.14 -7.16
C GLY A 165 5.37 30.69 -8.47
N SER A 166 5.94 31.90 -8.38
CA SER A 166 6.51 32.63 -9.53
C SER A 166 8.00 32.33 -9.77
N GLY A 167 8.58 31.37 -9.05
CA GLY A 167 10.02 31.08 -9.07
C GLY A 167 10.82 32.30 -8.61
N ASN A 168 11.73 32.80 -9.45
CA ASN A 168 12.55 33.98 -9.15
C ASN A 168 11.95 35.30 -9.64
N VAL A 169 10.74 35.28 -10.21
CA VAL A 169 10.09 36.50 -10.74
C VAL A 169 9.51 37.30 -9.57
N GLU A 170 10.04 38.50 -9.35
CA GLU A 170 9.51 39.43 -8.35
C GLU A 170 8.22 40.11 -8.83
N ILE A 171 7.23 40.14 -7.95
CA ILE A 171 5.91 40.73 -8.21
C ILE A 171 5.63 41.79 -7.14
N GLU A 172 5.02 42.91 -7.54
CA GLU A 172 4.60 43.94 -6.61
C GLU A 172 3.25 43.57 -5.98
N PHE A 173 3.26 43.31 -4.68
CA PHE A 173 2.09 43.01 -3.87
C PHE A 173 1.62 44.25 -3.11
N ARG A 174 0.31 44.48 -3.12
CA ARG A 174 -0.34 45.57 -2.39
C ARG A 174 -1.20 44.99 -1.26
N TYR A 175 -0.87 45.33 -0.02
CA TYR A 175 -1.56 44.89 1.18
C TYR A 175 -2.28 46.07 1.83
N ALA A 176 -3.57 45.92 2.17
CA ALA A 176 -4.29 46.92 2.94
C ALA A 176 -4.02 46.72 4.43
N GLU A 177 -3.50 47.75 5.10
CA GLU A 177 -3.45 47.82 6.56
C GLU A 177 -4.72 48.52 7.07
N GLY A 178 -5.13 48.22 8.30
CA GLY A 178 -6.24 48.91 8.95
C GLY A 178 -6.04 50.44 8.92
N ARG A 179 -7.14 51.20 8.76
CA ARG A 179 -7.18 52.68 8.56
C ARG A 179 -6.75 53.19 7.17
N GLY A 180 -7.01 52.43 6.10
CA GLY A 180 -6.93 52.94 4.72
C GLY A 180 -5.53 53.15 4.15
N LYS A 181 -4.48 52.72 4.87
CA LYS A 181 -3.09 52.74 4.39
C LYS A 181 -2.81 51.46 3.59
N THR A 182 -2.16 51.61 2.44
CA THR A 182 -1.75 50.47 1.60
C THR A 182 -0.23 50.36 1.61
N ARG A 183 0.29 49.18 1.99
CA ARG A 183 1.72 48.87 1.95
C ARG A 183 2.05 48.14 0.65
N ARG A 184 3.12 48.55 -0.04
CA ARG A 184 3.63 47.87 -1.24
C ARG A 184 4.90 47.10 -0.90
N ARG A 185 5.02 45.88 -1.40
CA ARG A 185 6.23 45.06 -1.25
C ARG A 185 6.50 44.32 -2.55
N LYS A 186 7.77 44.28 -2.98
CA LYS A 186 8.22 43.42 -4.08
C LYS A 186 8.86 42.16 -3.49
N HIS A 187 8.41 41.01 -3.96
CA HIS A 187 9.01 39.71 -3.67
C HIS A 187 8.50 38.67 -4.66
N ALA A 188 9.15 37.51 -4.74
CA ALA A 188 8.61 36.38 -5.45
C ALA A 188 7.35 35.85 -4.75
N PHE A 189 6.38 35.38 -5.53
CA PHE A 189 5.24 34.65 -5.01
C PHE A 189 5.69 33.24 -4.66
N GLU A 190 5.59 32.85 -3.39
CA GLU A 190 6.04 31.53 -2.95
C GLU A 190 5.16 30.39 -3.50
N GLY A 191 3.91 30.68 -3.86
CA GLY A 191 2.94 29.65 -4.26
C GLY A 191 2.07 29.16 -3.12
N ILE A 192 0.89 28.64 -3.43
CA ILE A 192 -0.03 28.10 -2.42
C ILE A 192 0.57 26.84 -1.76
N LEU A 193 1.11 25.89 -2.53
CA LEU A 193 1.62 24.62 -1.99
C LEU A 193 2.85 24.85 -1.09
N PRO A 194 3.88 25.63 -1.49
CA PRO A 194 5.01 25.92 -0.62
C PRO A 194 4.60 26.71 0.64
N ASN A 195 3.60 27.60 0.54
CA ASN A 195 3.03 28.27 1.72
C ASN A 195 2.42 27.26 2.70
N LEU A 196 1.60 26.33 2.21
CA LEU A 196 0.97 25.30 3.06
C LEU A 196 2.01 24.37 3.68
N GLU A 197 3.02 23.95 2.92
CA GLU A 197 4.12 23.12 3.40
C GLU A 197 4.91 23.80 4.52
N ARG A 198 5.30 25.06 4.30
CA ARG A 198 5.98 25.87 5.31
C ARG A 198 5.12 26.04 6.56
N ARG A 199 3.84 26.39 6.41
CA ARG A 199 2.91 26.53 7.54
C ARG A 199 2.73 25.23 8.31
N TYR A 200 2.67 24.08 7.65
CA TYR A 200 2.55 22.78 8.30
C TYR A 200 3.78 22.45 9.14
N ARG A 201 4.98 22.73 8.61
CA ARG A 201 6.27 22.48 9.27
C ARG A 201 6.53 23.43 10.45
N GLU A 202 6.20 24.71 10.30
CA GLU A 202 6.51 25.77 11.28
C GLU A 202 5.43 25.94 12.36
N THR A 203 4.19 25.48 12.12
CA THR A 203 3.08 25.61 13.08
C THR A 203 3.31 24.77 14.33
N GLU A 204 3.14 25.37 15.51
CA GLU A 204 3.09 24.68 16.81
C GLU A 204 1.66 24.28 17.23
N SER A 205 0.62 24.85 16.60
CA SER A 205 -0.78 24.54 16.89
C SER A 205 -1.21 23.20 16.31
N VAL A 206 -1.60 22.26 17.18
CA VAL A 206 -2.12 20.95 16.80
C VAL A 206 -3.36 21.06 15.90
N ALA A 207 -4.31 21.94 16.24
CA ALA A 207 -5.53 22.14 15.46
C ALA A 207 -5.25 22.61 14.02
N VAL A 208 -4.30 23.54 13.84
CA VAL A 208 -3.90 24.00 12.50
C VAL A 208 -3.21 22.88 11.73
N ARG A 209 -2.37 22.09 12.40
CA ARG A 209 -1.69 20.94 11.79
C ARG A 209 -2.68 19.87 11.34
N GLU A 210 -3.71 19.58 12.14
CA GLU A 210 -4.80 18.66 11.79
C GLU A 210 -5.69 19.16 10.65
N GLU A 211 -5.96 20.47 10.57
CA GLU A 211 -6.68 21.04 9.42
C GLU A 211 -5.87 20.95 8.13
N LEU A 212 -4.56 21.21 8.19
CA LEU A 212 -3.67 21.17 7.04
C LEU A 212 -3.37 19.73 6.58
N SER A 213 -3.30 18.77 7.49
CA SER A 213 -3.01 17.36 7.15
C SER A 213 -4.07 16.74 6.24
N LYS A 214 -5.31 17.27 6.24
CA LYS A 214 -6.38 16.87 5.32
C LYS A 214 -6.02 17.05 3.84
N TYR A 215 -5.12 17.98 3.53
CA TYR A 215 -4.67 18.25 2.16
C TYR A 215 -3.39 17.49 1.78
N LEU A 216 -2.78 16.77 2.72
CA LEU A 216 -1.63 15.92 2.41
C LEU A 216 -2.12 14.68 1.67
N GLY A 217 -1.49 14.40 0.53
CA GLY A 217 -1.52 13.12 -0.15
C GLY A 217 -0.20 12.38 0.04
N THR A 218 -0.18 11.14 -0.40
CA THR A 218 1.02 10.31 -0.36
C THR A 218 1.55 10.13 -1.77
N GLN A 219 2.83 10.40 -1.98
CA GLN A 219 3.48 10.19 -3.27
C GLN A 219 4.70 9.27 -3.12
N PRO A 220 5.05 8.50 -4.17
CA PRO A 220 6.32 7.78 -4.20
C PRO A 220 7.48 8.75 -4.01
N CYS A 221 8.47 8.35 -3.20
CA CYS A 221 9.67 9.14 -3.00
C CYS A 221 10.39 9.35 -4.34
N PRO A 222 10.74 10.59 -4.73
CA PRO A 222 11.32 10.88 -6.03
C PRO A 222 12.70 10.23 -6.24
N ASP A 223 13.48 10.07 -5.17
CA ASP A 223 14.84 9.54 -5.27
C ASP A 223 14.88 8.01 -5.36
N CYS A 224 13.99 7.33 -4.62
CA CYS A 224 13.91 5.87 -4.65
C CYS A 224 12.82 5.33 -5.58
N GLY A 225 11.94 6.18 -6.10
CA GLY A 225 10.81 5.78 -6.94
C GLY A 225 9.80 4.86 -6.22
N GLY A 226 9.77 4.86 -4.89
CA GLY A 226 8.99 3.90 -4.10
C GLY A 226 9.77 2.71 -3.56
N ALA A 227 10.94 2.39 -4.12
CA ALA A 227 11.69 1.17 -3.81
C ALA A 227 12.32 1.10 -2.40
N ARG A 228 12.18 2.15 -1.58
CA ARG A 228 12.63 2.24 -0.16
C ARG A 228 14.14 2.14 0.09
N LEU A 229 14.92 1.69 -0.89
CA LEU A 229 16.34 1.40 -0.78
C LEU A 229 17.22 2.53 -1.35
N ASN A 230 18.46 2.62 -0.86
CA ASN A 230 19.46 3.54 -1.38
C ASN A 230 19.93 3.16 -2.79
N ARG A 231 20.74 4.02 -3.41
CA ARG A 231 21.21 3.81 -4.79
C ARG A 231 22.02 2.53 -4.95
N THR A 232 22.90 2.22 -3.99
CA THR A 232 23.78 1.05 -4.03
C THR A 232 22.98 -0.24 -4.01
N ALA A 233 22.08 -0.40 -3.04
CA ALA A 233 21.29 -1.61 -2.84
C ALA A 233 20.39 -1.91 -4.05
N ARG A 234 19.83 -0.88 -4.68
CA ARG A 234 19.00 -1.01 -5.89
C ARG A 234 19.78 -1.34 -7.16
N SER A 235 21.10 -1.21 -7.13
CA SER A 235 21.96 -1.44 -8.30
C SER A 235 22.58 -2.85 -8.33
N VAL A 236 22.34 -3.67 -7.30
CA VAL A 236 22.80 -5.06 -7.27
C VAL A 236 21.83 -5.95 -8.03
N LEU A 237 22.37 -6.82 -8.89
CA LEU A 237 21.61 -7.68 -9.78
C LEU A 237 21.75 -9.15 -9.40
N VAL A 238 20.66 -9.90 -9.48
CA VAL A 238 20.62 -11.36 -9.47
C VAL A 238 19.90 -11.78 -10.74
N ASN A 239 20.59 -12.49 -11.64
CA ASN A 239 20.04 -12.89 -12.95
C ASN A 239 19.48 -11.68 -13.73
N GLU A 240 20.26 -10.61 -13.82
CA GLU A 240 19.88 -9.33 -14.47
C GLU A 240 18.69 -8.58 -13.84
N LEU A 241 18.18 -9.03 -12.69
CA LEU A 241 17.08 -8.38 -11.99
C LEU A 241 17.55 -7.70 -10.70
N THR A 242 17.04 -6.50 -10.44
CA THR A 242 17.25 -5.79 -9.18
C THR A 242 16.30 -6.31 -8.10
N LEU A 243 16.66 -6.12 -6.82
CA LEU A 243 15.76 -6.47 -5.72
C LEU A 243 14.39 -5.77 -5.81
N PRO A 244 14.28 -4.44 -6.07
CA PRO A 244 12.98 -3.81 -6.28
C PRO A 244 12.17 -4.44 -7.42
N THR A 245 12.82 -4.83 -8.52
CA THR A 245 12.13 -5.49 -9.63
C THR A 245 11.51 -6.81 -9.20
N ILE A 246 12.22 -7.60 -8.39
CA ILE A 246 11.72 -8.86 -7.83
C ILE A 246 10.57 -8.59 -6.85
N GLU A 247 10.70 -7.58 -5.98
CA GLU A 247 9.68 -7.23 -5.00
C GLU A 247 8.36 -6.75 -5.65
N HIS A 248 8.43 -6.12 -6.82
CA HIS A 248 7.24 -5.72 -7.59
C HIS A 248 6.55 -6.87 -8.34
N LEU A 249 7.15 -8.06 -8.41
CA LEU A 249 6.48 -9.22 -9.00
C LEU A 249 5.34 -9.70 -8.10
N SER A 250 4.30 -10.26 -8.73
CA SER A 250 3.32 -11.05 -7.99
C SER A 250 3.99 -12.28 -7.37
N VAL A 251 3.41 -12.83 -6.30
CA VAL A 251 3.88 -14.07 -5.69
C VAL A 251 3.98 -15.20 -6.73
N ALA A 252 3.00 -15.32 -7.63
CA ALA A 252 3.03 -16.29 -8.73
C ALA A 252 4.26 -16.10 -9.65
N ALA A 253 4.47 -14.87 -10.14
CA ALA A 253 5.57 -14.57 -11.05
C ALA A 253 6.94 -14.72 -10.36
N ALA A 254 7.04 -14.33 -9.08
CA ALA A 254 8.24 -14.56 -8.29
C ALA A 254 8.51 -16.06 -8.11
N HIS A 255 7.47 -16.88 -7.85
CA HIS A 255 7.63 -18.32 -7.72
C HIS A 255 8.16 -18.96 -9.01
N GLU A 256 7.61 -18.58 -10.17
CA GLU A 256 8.09 -19.03 -11.48
C GLU A 256 9.54 -18.60 -11.76
N LEU A 257 9.90 -17.37 -11.38
CA LEU A 257 11.27 -16.86 -11.48
C LEU A 257 12.24 -17.73 -10.67
N PHE A 258 11.96 -17.97 -9.38
CA PHE A 258 12.85 -18.74 -8.52
C PHE A 258 12.87 -20.25 -8.86
N ALA A 259 11.77 -20.79 -9.40
CA ALA A 259 11.71 -22.17 -9.88
C ALA A 259 12.58 -22.41 -11.12
N SER A 260 12.74 -21.39 -11.98
CA SER A 260 13.55 -21.46 -13.21
C SER A 260 14.95 -20.84 -13.06
N LEU A 261 15.27 -20.25 -11.91
CA LEU A 261 16.52 -19.56 -11.66
C LEU A 261 17.72 -20.52 -11.68
N GLN A 262 18.62 -20.32 -12.64
CA GLN A 262 19.87 -21.07 -12.76
C GLN A 262 21.07 -20.14 -12.52
N ILE A 263 21.88 -20.44 -11.52
CA ILE A 263 23.08 -19.67 -11.19
C ILE A 263 24.31 -20.56 -11.42
N ALA A 264 25.19 -20.15 -12.33
CA ALA A 264 26.34 -20.94 -12.71
C ALA A 264 27.47 -20.94 -11.64
N GLY A 265 28.16 -22.08 -11.53
CA GLY A 265 29.35 -22.25 -10.70
C GLY A 265 29.10 -22.20 -9.18
N TRP A 266 30.16 -21.90 -8.43
CA TRP A 266 30.14 -21.87 -6.95
C TRP A 266 29.07 -20.95 -6.35
N ARG A 267 28.66 -19.91 -7.08
CA ARG A 267 27.59 -19.00 -6.64
C ARG A 267 26.25 -19.72 -6.53
N GLY A 268 25.96 -20.62 -7.47
CA GLY A 268 24.74 -21.43 -7.46
C GLY A 268 24.73 -22.44 -6.33
N GLU A 269 25.87 -23.07 -6.05
CA GLU A 269 26.02 -24.02 -4.93
C GLU A 269 25.72 -23.35 -3.58
N ILE A 270 26.21 -22.12 -3.36
CA ILE A 270 25.91 -21.35 -2.15
C ILE A 270 24.43 -20.93 -2.11
N ALA A 271 23.89 -20.48 -3.24
CA ALA A 271 22.53 -19.95 -3.33
C ALA A 271 21.45 -21.05 -3.28
N ALA A 272 21.76 -22.30 -3.60
CA ALA A 272 20.78 -23.38 -3.78
C ALA A 272 19.80 -23.54 -2.60
N ARG A 273 20.31 -23.50 -1.35
CA ARG A 273 19.47 -23.60 -0.15
C ARG A 273 18.56 -22.37 0.02
N ILE A 274 19.07 -21.19 -0.30
CA ILE A 274 18.33 -19.92 -0.20
C ILE A 274 17.23 -19.87 -1.27
N VAL A 275 17.55 -20.24 -2.50
CA VAL A 275 16.58 -20.30 -3.61
C VAL A 275 15.46 -21.28 -3.31
N LYS A 276 15.80 -22.47 -2.77
CA LYS A 276 14.80 -23.44 -2.33
C LYS A 276 13.88 -22.86 -1.24
N GLU A 277 14.45 -22.28 -0.19
CA GLU A 277 13.68 -21.67 0.91
C GLU A 277 12.74 -20.55 0.42
N VAL A 278 13.21 -19.70 -0.51
CA VAL A 278 12.38 -18.65 -1.12
C VAL A 278 11.24 -19.28 -1.93
N GLY A 279 11.53 -20.29 -2.75
CA GLY A 279 10.53 -21.02 -3.53
C GLY A 279 9.46 -21.65 -2.65
N ASP A 280 9.85 -22.34 -1.57
CA ASP A 280 8.94 -22.98 -0.63
C ASP A 280 8.01 -21.94 0.04
N ARG A 281 8.55 -20.78 0.47
CA ARG A 281 7.74 -19.69 1.05
C ARG A 281 6.75 -19.08 0.06
N LEU A 282 7.18 -18.87 -1.18
CA LEU A 282 6.30 -18.35 -2.23
C LEU A 282 5.18 -19.36 -2.53
N ARG A 283 5.49 -20.66 -2.53
CA ARG A 283 4.50 -21.72 -2.69
C ARG A 283 3.46 -21.70 -1.58
N PHE A 284 3.85 -21.55 -0.32
CA PHE A 284 2.88 -21.46 0.79
C PHE A 284 1.91 -20.28 0.64
N LEU A 285 2.37 -19.14 0.11
CA LEU A 285 1.49 -18.01 -0.20
C LEU A 285 0.50 -18.33 -1.35
N ILE A 286 0.94 -19.10 -2.35
CA ILE A 286 0.07 -19.57 -3.45
C ILE A 286 -0.98 -20.56 -2.94
N ASP A 287 -0.58 -21.48 -2.05
CA ASP A 287 -1.47 -22.50 -1.49
C ASP A 287 -2.62 -21.88 -0.68
N VAL A 288 -2.38 -20.74 -0.01
CA VAL A 288 -3.43 -19.96 0.65
C VAL A 288 -4.13 -18.93 -0.25
N GLY A 289 -3.92 -18.99 -1.57
CA GLY A 289 -4.63 -18.14 -2.55
C GLY A 289 -4.21 -16.66 -2.56
N LEU A 290 -2.94 -16.36 -2.28
CA LEU A 290 -2.37 -15.00 -2.31
C LEU A 290 -1.42 -14.79 -3.49
N ASP A 291 -1.54 -15.60 -4.54
CA ASP A 291 -0.68 -15.63 -5.72
C ASP A 291 -0.69 -14.31 -6.52
N TYR A 292 -1.77 -13.52 -6.40
CA TYR A 292 -1.96 -12.24 -7.08
C TYR A 292 -1.29 -11.04 -6.39
N LEU A 293 -0.93 -11.15 -5.11
CA LEU A 293 -0.29 -10.05 -4.38
C LEU A 293 1.15 -9.85 -4.83
N THR A 294 1.61 -8.62 -4.85
CA THR A 294 3.05 -8.31 -5.02
C THR A 294 3.77 -8.41 -3.69
N LEU A 295 5.07 -8.71 -3.71
CA LEU A 295 5.87 -8.87 -2.48
C LEU A 295 6.07 -7.55 -1.74
N ASP A 296 6.01 -6.42 -2.45
CA ASP A 296 6.10 -5.06 -1.92
C ASP A 296 4.77 -4.48 -1.43
N ARG A 297 3.67 -5.24 -1.51
CA ARG A 297 2.34 -4.77 -1.11
C ARG A 297 2.35 -4.33 0.36
N SER A 298 1.89 -3.11 0.63
CA SER A 298 1.80 -2.59 2.00
C SER A 298 0.83 -3.42 2.85
N ALA A 299 1.29 -3.83 4.04
CA ALA A 299 0.50 -4.58 5.01
C ALA A 299 -0.77 -3.84 5.45
N GLU A 300 -0.75 -2.50 5.47
CA GLU A 300 -1.91 -1.67 5.84
C GLU A 300 -3.04 -1.71 4.80
N THR A 301 -2.73 -2.13 3.57
CA THR A 301 -3.69 -2.19 2.45
C THR A 301 -4.30 -3.58 2.25
N LEU A 302 -3.94 -4.53 3.11
CA LEU A 302 -4.47 -5.89 3.08
C LEU A 302 -5.81 -5.94 3.81
N SER A 303 -6.74 -6.71 3.25
CA SER A 303 -7.95 -7.12 3.96
C SER A 303 -7.62 -8.01 5.17
N GLY A 304 -8.55 -8.10 6.13
CA GLY A 304 -8.40 -8.97 7.29
C GLY A 304 -8.10 -10.43 6.90
N GLY A 305 -8.84 -10.95 5.91
CA GLY A 305 -8.63 -12.30 5.38
C GLY A 305 -7.26 -12.49 4.69
N GLU A 306 -6.77 -11.50 3.93
CA GLU A 306 -5.41 -11.56 3.35
C GLU A 306 -4.34 -11.57 4.43
N ALA A 307 -4.42 -10.68 5.43
CA ALA A 307 -3.46 -10.63 6.54
C ALA A 307 -3.45 -11.94 7.34
N GLN A 308 -4.62 -12.51 7.60
CA GLN A 308 -4.75 -13.81 8.26
C GLN A 308 -4.11 -14.94 7.45
N ARG A 309 -4.34 -14.99 6.13
CA ARG A 309 -3.75 -16.01 5.25
C ARG A 309 -2.23 -15.87 5.10
N ILE A 310 -1.68 -14.65 5.09
CA ILE A 310 -0.21 -14.44 5.17
C ILE A 310 0.36 -15.04 6.46
N ARG A 311 -0.34 -14.84 7.59
CA ARG A 311 0.07 -15.41 8.88
C ARG A 311 0.02 -16.93 8.84
N LEU A 312 -1.02 -17.53 8.25
CA LEU A 312 -1.14 -18.97 8.07
C LEU A 312 0.01 -19.54 7.22
N ALA A 313 0.29 -18.95 6.04
CA ALA A 313 1.41 -19.37 5.20
C ALA A 313 2.75 -19.31 5.95
N SER A 314 2.95 -18.27 6.77
CA SER A 314 4.15 -18.14 7.61
C SER A 314 4.25 -19.23 8.68
N GLN A 315 3.13 -19.71 9.23
CA GLN A 315 3.13 -20.81 10.19
C GLN A 315 3.43 -22.15 9.52
N VAL A 316 2.85 -22.41 8.35
CA VAL A 316 3.14 -23.63 7.59
C VAL A 316 4.63 -23.72 7.25
N GLY A 317 5.23 -22.61 6.80
CA GLY A 317 6.66 -22.56 6.50
C GLY A 317 7.59 -22.65 7.69
N SER A 318 7.10 -22.48 8.93
CA SER A 318 7.92 -22.63 10.14
C SER A 318 8.27 -24.09 10.45
N GLY A 319 7.52 -25.05 9.89
CA GLY A 319 7.76 -26.48 10.10
C GLY A 319 7.60 -26.93 11.55
N LEU A 320 6.90 -26.17 12.39
CA LEU A 320 6.67 -26.51 13.78
C LEU A 320 5.76 -27.75 13.90
N THR A 321 6.04 -28.58 14.90
CA THR A 321 5.29 -29.81 15.22
C THR A 321 4.87 -29.79 16.69
N GLY A 322 3.74 -30.40 17.05
CA GLY A 322 3.22 -30.41 18.42
C GLY A 322 2.62 -29.07 18.87
N VAL A 323 2.28 -28.20 17.91
CA VAL A 323 1.63 -26.90 18.17
C VAL A 323 0.12 -27.04 18.03
N MET A 324 -0.62 -26.29 18.85
CA MET A 324 -2.07 -26.13 18.70
C MET A 324 -2.36 -24.78 18.02
N TYR A 325 -2.90 -24.83 16.81
CA TYR A 325 -3.34 -23.65 16.05
C TYR A 325 -4.83 -23.44 16.25
N ILE A 326 -5.22 -22.22 16.61
CA ILE A 326 -6.62 -21.79 16.68
C ILE A 326 -6.83 -20.72 15.59
N LEU A 327 -7.74 -20.98 14.67
CA LEU A 327 -8.08 -20.10 13.56
C LEU A 327 -9.53 -19.66 13.65
N ASP A 328 -9.76 -18.39 13.36
CA ASP A 328 -11.07 -17.75 13.42
C ASP A 328 -11.52 -17.41 11.99
N GLU A 329 -12.46 -18.19 11.43
CA GLU A 329 -13.04 -18.05 10.09
C GLU A 329 -12.02 -17.76 8.96
N PRO A 330 -11.04 -18.66 8.71
CA PRO A 330 -10.01 -18.45 7.69
C PRO A 330 -10.55 -18.37 6.25
N SER A 331 -11.79 -18.79 5.99
CA SER A 331 -12.46 -18.64 4.69
C SER A 331 -12.92 -17.19 4.40
N ILE A 332 -12.88 -16.27 5.37
CA ILE A 332 -13.30 -14.88 5.18
C ILE A 332 -12.58 -14.24 3.98
N GLY A 333 -13.37 -13.67 3.07
CA GLY A 333 -12.88 -12.96 1.89
C GLY A 333 -12.17 -13.87 0.88
N LEU A 334 -12.35 -15.19 0.99
CA LEU A 334 -11.92 -16.19 0.01
C LEU A 334 -13.09 -16.56 -0.90
N HIS A 335 -12.80 -16.86 -2.16
CA HIS A 335 -13.81 -17.34 -3.10
C HIS A 335 -13.97 -18.85 -2.97
N GLN A 336 -15.18 -19.40 -3.17
CA GLN A 336 -15.44 -20.84 -3.00
C GLN A 336 -14.46 -21.74 -3.77
N ARG A 337 -14.09 -21.32 -4.99
CA ARG A 337 -13.08 -22.00 -5.81
C ARG A 337 -11.76 -22.26 -5.08
N ASP A 338 -11.32 -21.32 -4.25
CA ASP A 338 -10.01 -21.35 -3.60
C ASP A 338 -10.10 -21.99 -2.19
N ASN A 339 -11.32 -22.28 -1.70
CA ASN A 339 -11.57 -22.89 -0.40
C ASN A 339 -10.90 -24.26 -0.26
N GLN A 340 -10.94 -25.09 -1.31
CA GLN A 340 -10.28 -26.39 -1.32
C GLN A 340 -8.77 -26.30 -1.08
N ARG A 341 -8.11 -25.24 -1.58
CA ARG A 341 -6.67 -25.04 -1.36
C ARG A 341 -6.40 -24.71 0.11
N LEU A 342 -7.19 -23.81 0.69
CA LEU A 342 -7.12 -23.50 2.12
C LEU A 342 -7.30 -24.76 2.98
N LEU A 343 -8.32 -25.56 2.70
CA LEU A 343 -8.58 -26.81 3.43
C LEU A 343 -7.42 -27.82 3.29
N ALA A 344 -6.81 -27.91 2.11
CA ALA A 344 -5.62 -28.74 1.90
C ALA A 344 -4.43 -28.24 2.73
N THR A 345 -4.23 -26.91 2.83
CA THR A 345 -3.19 -26.32 3.68
C THR A 345 -3.44 -26.59 5.16
N LEU A 346 -4.68 -26.50 5.63
CA LEU A 346 -5.03 -26.81 7.03
C LEU A 346 -4.80 -28.28 7.37
N LYS A 347 -5.17 -29.19 6.45
CA LYS A 347 -4.87 -30.62 6.56
C LYS A 347 -3.37 -30.88 6.59
N HIS A 348 -2.60 -30.22 5.72
CA HIS A 348 -1.15 -30.32 5.73
C HIS A 348 -0.56 -29.86 7.08
N LEU A 349 -1.03 -28.73 7.62
CA LEU A 349 -0.57 -28.22 8.92
C LEU A 349 -0.85 -29.23 10.05
N ARG A 350 -2.02 -29.87 10.04
CA ARG A 350 -2.38 -30.98 10.94
C ARG A 350 -1.44 -32.18 10.75
N ASP A 351 -1.21 -32.60 9.50
CA ASP A 351 -0.41 -33.78 9.16
C ASP A 351 1.08 -33.64 9.50
N LEU A 352 1.57 -32.42 9.71
CA LEU A 352 2.89 -32.14 10.31
C LEU A 352 2.96 -32.53 11.81
N GLY A 353 1.87 -33.03 12.40
CA GLY A 353 1.80 -33.40 13.82
C GLY A 353 1.31 -32.27 14.71
N ASN A 354 0.46 -31.39 14.19
CA ASN A 354 -0.15 -30.29 14.93
C ASN A 354 -1.65 -30.51 15.15
N THR A 355 -2.21 -29.84 16.14
CA THR A 355 -3.66 -29.76 16.34
C THR A 355 -4.16 -28.47 15.71
N VAL A 356 -5.19 -28.56 14.86
CA VAL A 356 -5.78 -27.40 14.17
C VAL A 356 -7.25 -27.30 14.60
N ILE A 357 -7.59 -26.22 15.30
CA ILE A 357 -8.95 -25.89 15.73
C ILE A 357 -9.40 -24.70 14.91
N VAL A 358 -10.54 -24.82 14.23
CA VAL A 358 -11.05 -23.78 13.34
C VAL A 358 -12.48 -23.44 13.74
N VAL A 359 -12.75 -22.15 13.96
CA VAL A 359 -14.12 -21.61 14.01
C VAL A 359 -14.53 -21.34 12.56
N GLU A 360 -15.58 -22.00 12.08
CA GLU A 360 -16.03 -21.89 10.69
C GLU A 360 -17.55 -22.02 10.57
N HIS A 361 -18.05 -21.51 9.46
CA HIS A 361 -19.45 -21.59 9.06
C HIS A 361 -19.62 -22.13 7.63
N ASP A 362 -18.52 -22.27 6.87
CA ASP A 362 -18.53 -22.85 5.53
C ASP A 362 -18.85 -24.36 5.54
N GLU A 363 -19.77 -24.77 4.67
CA GLU A 363 -20.24 -26.16 4.58
C GLU A 363 -19.10 -27.12 4.18
N GLU A 364 -18.26 -26.74 3.23
CA GLU A 364 -17.19 -27.59 2.72
C GLU A 364 -16.10 -27.78 3.78
N ALA A 365 -15.79 -26.75 4.57
CA ALA A 365 -14.90 -26.82 5.72
C ALA A 365 -15.44 -27.77 6.81
N ILE A 366 -16.71 -27.63 7.18
CA ILE A 366 -17.36 -28.49 8.20
C ILE A 366 -17.35 -29.95 7.73
N ARG A 367 -17.70 -30.21 6.47
CA ARG A 367 -17.68 -31.57 5.90
C ARG A 367 -16.29 -32.17 5.79
N ALA A 368 -15.26 -31.34 5.61
CA ALA A 368 -13.88 -31.79 5.49
C ALA A 368 -13.17 -32.01 6.83
N ALA A 369 -13.76 -31.59 7.95
CA ALA A 369 -13.19 -31.70 9.28
C ALA A 369 -13.19 -33.15 9.79
N ASP A 370 -12.12 -33.53 10.50
CA ASP A 370 -12.05 -34.84 11.14
C ASP A 370 -13.00 -34.94 12.35
N HIS A 371 -13.24 -33.81 13.00
CA HIS A 371 -14.11 -33.67 14.16
C HIS A 371 -14.76 -32.29 14.19
N VAL A 372 -16.05 -32.23 14.48
CA VAL A 372 -16.88 -31.04 14.53
C VAL A 372 -17.50 -30.92 15.92
N ILE A 373 -17.48 -29.72 16.48
CA ILE A 373 -18.14 -29.39 17.75
C ILE A 373 -19.15 -28.29 17.44
N ASP A 374 -20.44 -28.58 17.61
CA ASP A 374 -21.52 -27.63 17.41
C ASP A 374 -21.90 -26.94 18.72
N ILE A 375 -21.82 -25.61 18.76
CA ILE A 375 -22.14 -24.80 19.93
C ILE A 375 -23.47 -24.08 19.71
N GLY A 376 -24.37 -24.16 20.68
CA GLY A 376 -25.69 -23.55 20.58
C GLY A 376 -26.53 -23.79 21.86
N PRO A 377 -27.86 -23.95 21.74
CA PRO A 377 -28.68 -23.91 20.51
C PRO A 377 -28.97 -22.51 19.97
N GLY A 378 -28.70 -21.45 20.74
CA GLY A 378 -28.89 -20.05 20.33
C GLY A 378 -27.70 -19.16 20.68
N ALA A 379 -27.85 -17.85 20.50
CA ALA A 379 -26.83 -16.87 20.86
C ALA A 379 -27.00 -16.34 22.30
N GLY A 380 -25.93 -15.80 22.88
CA GLY A 380 -25.96 -15.17 24.20
C GLY A 380 -26.34 -16.15 25.32
N ILE A 381 -27.30 -15.77 26.16
CA ILE A 381 -27.77 -16.60 27.29
C ILE A 381 -28.42 -17.93 26.85
N HIS A 382 -28.80 -18.03 25.57
CA HIS A 382 -29.40 -19.23 24.99
C HIS A 382 -28.35 -20.16 24.34
N GLY A 383 -27.08 -19.79 24.38
CA GLY A 383 -25.96 -20.55 23.85
C GLY A 383 -25.07 -21.18 24.93
N GLY A 384 -23.80 -21.38 24.57
CA GLY A 384 -22.76 -21.82 25.51
C GLY A 384 -22.81 -23.29 25.89
N LYS A 385 -23.54 -24.12 25.13
CA LYS A 385 -23.60 -25.57 25.30
C LYS A 385 -23.07 -26.27 24.04
N VAL A 386 -22.40 -27.40 24.23
CA VAL A 386 -22.12 -28.33 23.13
C VAL A 386 -23.42 -29.08 22.82
N VAL A 387 -23.98 -28.82 21.63
CA VAL A 387 -25.23 -29.42 21.18
C VAL A 387 -24.98 -30.80 20.58
N ALA A 388 -23.92 -30.92 19.79
CA ALA A 388 -23.46 -32.17 19.21
C ALA A 388 -21.94 -32.11 18.99
N GLN A 389 -21.29 -33.26 19.02
CA GLN A 389 -19.86 -33.40 18.69
C GLN A 389 -19.63 -34.74 18.00
N GLY A 390 -18.77 -34.77 16.98
CA GLY A 390 -18.55 -35.97 16.18
C GLY A 390 -18.05 -35.65 14.78
N THR A 391 -18.26 -36.57 13.84
CA THR A 391 -18.06 -36.34 12.40
C THR A 391 -19.16 -35.45 11.82
N ALA A 392 -18.93 -34.86 10.64
CA ALA A 392 -19.95 -34.05 9.97
C ALA A 392 -21.27 -34.80 9.73
N ASP A 393 -21.22 -36.11 9.47
CA ASP A 393 -22.39 -36.96 9.29
C ASP A 393 -23.16 -37.16 10.61
N GLU A 394 -22.45 -37.35 11.73
CA GLU A 394 -23.06 -37.42 13.06
C GLU A 394 -23.72 -36.09 13.47
N ILE A 395 -23.08 -34.94 13.15
CA ILE A 395 -23.69 -33.62 13.34
C ILE A 395 -24.94 -33.47 12.47
N SER A 396 -24.89 -33.90 11.20
CA SER A 396 -26.02 -33.84 10.27
C SER A 396 -27.24 -34.63 10.79
N ALA A 397 -27.00 -35.78 11.41
CA ALA A 397 -28.02 -36.63 12.02
C ALA A 397 -28.56 -36.11 13.36
N ALA A 398 -27.84 -35.21 14.05
CA ALA A 398 -28.23 -34.70 15.36
C ALA A 398 -29.51 -33.82 15.26
N PRO A 399 -30.63 -34.18 15.93
CA PRO A 399 -31.88 -33.45 15.79
C PRO A 399 -31.83 -32.02 16.36
N GLU A 400 -31.09 -31.83 17.45
CA GLU A 400 -30.98 -30.56 18.18
C GLU A 400 -29.98 -29.58 17.57
N SER A 401 -29.12 -30.04 16.66
CA SER A 401 -28.11 -29.22 15.98
C SER A 401 -28.74 -28.41 14.84
N LEU A 402 -28.72 -27.08 14.98
CA LEU A 402 -29.13 -26.17 13.89
C LEU A 402 -28.22 -26.34 12.68
N THR A 403 -26.91 -26.42 12.93
CA THR A 403 -25.88 -26.70 11.91
C THR A 403 -26.19 -28.01 11.18
N GLY A 404 -26.49 -29.07 11.93
CA GLY A 404 -26.93 -30.36 11.39
C GLY A 404 -28.20 -30.26 10.55
N GLY A 405 -29.15 -29.41 10.95
CA GLY A 405 -30.34 -29.07 10.18
C GLY A 405 -30.01 -28.54 8.78
N TYR A 406 -29.07 -27.60 8.67
CA TYR A 406 -28.62 -27.07 7.37
C TYR A 406 -27.80 -28.09 6.58
N LEU A 407 -26.89 -28.84 7.22
CA LEU A 407 -26.08 -29.86 6.54
C LEU A 407 -26.91 -31.02 5.97
N SER A 408 -27.99 -31.39 6.65
CA SER A 408 -28.93 -32.44 6.19
C SER A 408 -29.94 -31.94 5.17
N GLY A 409 -30.06 -30.62 4.99
CA GLY A 409 -31.09 -29.99 4.16
C GLY A 409 -32.49 -29.96 4.80
N ARG A 410 -32.61 -30.32 6.09
CA ARG A 410 -33.84 -30.09 6.88
C ARG A 410 -34.15 -28.59 6.96
N GLU A 411 -33.12 -27.79 7.16
CA GLU A 411 -33.14 -26.33 7.06
C GLU A 411 -32.47 -25.90 5.75
N ARG A 412 -32.93 -24.78 5.17
CA ARG A 412 -32.35 -24.22 3.94
C ARG A 412 -32.67 -22.74 3.80
N ILE A 413 -31.78 -22.03 3.12
CA ILE A 413 -32.05 -20.65 2.69
C ILE A 413 -32.86 -20.72 1.39
N PRO A 414 -34.14 -20.32 1.37
CA PRO A 414 -34.97 -20.44 0.18
C PRO A 414 -34.53 -19.43 -0.89
N VAL A 415 -34.42 -19.89 -2.14
CA VAL A 415 -34.23 -19.00 -3.29
C VAL A 415 -35.57 -18.31 -3.58
N PRO A 416 -35.62 -16.96 -3.63
CA PRO A 416 -36.87 -16.26 -3.93
C PRO A 416 -37.46 -16.72 -5.28
N PRO A 417 -38.74 -17.14 -5.32
CA PRO A 417 -39.37 -17.63 -6.55
C PRO A 417 -39.61 -16.50 -7.56
N LEU A 418 -39.70 -15.26 -7.09
CA LEU A 418 -39.85 -14.06 -7.90
C LEU A 418 -38.69 -13.12 -7.59
N ARG A 419 -38.05 -12.58 -8.64
CA ARG A 419 -37.06 -11.51 -8.53
C ARG A 419 -37.70 -10.20 -8.96
N ALA A 420 -37.37 -9.11 -8.27
CA ALA A 420 -37.79 -7.78 -8.68
C ALA A 420 -37.32 -7.51 -10.12
N PRO A 421 -38.21 -7.15 -11.05
CA PRO A 421 -37.84 -6.90 -12.44
C PRO A 421 -36.96 -5.65 -12.52
N ARG A 422 -36.02 -5.64 -13.48
CA ARG A 422 -35.17 -4.47 -13.77
C ARG A 422 -35.93 -3.31 -14.43
N ALA A 423 -37.17 -3.51 -14.86
CA ALA A 423 -37.90 -2.57 -15.68
C ALA A 423 -38.11 -1.21 -14.98
N ASN A 424 -37.61 -0.14 -15.60
CA ASN A 424 -37.73 1.27 -15.21
C ASN A 424 -36.95 1.72 -13.95
N ALA A 425 -36.06 0.89 -13.40
CA ALA A 425 -35.16 1.34 -12.34
C ALA A 425 -34.10 2.29 -12.92
N ALA A 426 -33.99 3.49 -12.37
CA ALA A 426 -32.83 4.35 -12.61
C ALA A 426 -31.54 3.55 -12.33
N SER A 427 -30.46 3.88 -13.01
CA SER A 427 -29.22 3.12 -12.93
C SER A 427 -28.04 4.01 -12.61
N LEU A 428 -27.18 3.56 -11.71
CA LEU A 428 -25.91 4.20 -11.43
C LEU A 428 -24.83 3.53 -12.28
N ARG A 429 -24.11 4.30 -13.10
CA ARG A 429 -23.13 3.74 -14.01
C ARG A 429 -21.76 4.35 -13.78
N ILE A 430 -20.76 3.47 -13.65
CA ILE A 430 -19.35 3.82 -13.63
C ILE A 430 -18.80 3.57 -15.02
N VAL A 431 -18.18 4.57 -15.62
CA VAL A 431 -17.58 4.49 -16.95
C VAL A 431 -16.07 4.52 -16.82
N GLY A 432 -15.42 3.50 -17.37
CA GLY A 432 -13.97 3.41 -17.51
C GLY A 432 -13.19 3.47 -16.19
N ALA A 433 -13.59 2.70 -15.19
CA ALA A 433 -12.83 2.55 -13.95
C ALA A 433 -11.48 1.88 -14.23
N SER A 434 -10.40 2.51 -13.75
CA SER A 434 -9.01 2.09 -14.01
C SER A 434 -8.15 2.04 -12.74
N GLY A 435 -8.77 2.08 -11.56
CA GLY A 435 -8.05 1.92 -10.29
C GLY A 435 -7.41 0.54 -10.16
N ASN A 436 -6.19 0.49 -9.61
CA ASN A 436 -5.40 -0.72 -9.39
C ASN A 436 -5.33 -1.61 -10.64
N ASN A 437 -5.93 -2.81 -10.59
CA ASN A 437 -5.94 -3.79 -11.68
C ASN A 437 -7.20 -3.74 -12.56
N LEU A 438 -8.07 -2.74 -12.40
CA LEU A 438 -9.24 -2.55 -13.26
C LEU A 438 -8.81 -2.08 -14.65
N GLN A 439 -9.34 -2.73 -15.68
CA GLN A 439 -8.98 -2.48 -17.08
C GLN A 439 -10.10 -1.71 -17.80
N ASP A 440 -10.19 -0.40 -17.57
CA ASP A 440 -11.19 0.50 -18.20
C ASP A 440 -12.64 -0.02 -18.05
N VAL A 441 -12.97 -0.51 -16.85
CA VAL A 441 -14.22 -1.22 -16.57
C VAL A 441 -15.40 -0.27 -16.59
N THR A 442 -16.38 -0.54 -17.45
CA THR A 442 -17.66 0.17 -17.49
C THR A 442 -18.78 -0.76 -17.04
N THR A 443 -19.51 -0.38 -16.00
CA THR A 443 -20.56 -1.21 -15.42
C THR A 443 -21.71 -0.38 -14.83
N GLU A 444 -22.87 -1.00 -14.73
CA GLU A 444 -24.13 -0.39 -14.30
C GLU A 444 -24.70 -1.13 -13.09
N PHE A 445 -25.13 -0.36 -12.10
CA PHE A 445 -25.75 -0.81 -10.86
C PHE A 445 -27.21 -0.34 -10.85
N PRO A 446 -28.18 -1.28 -10.98
CA PRO A 446 -29.60 -0.92 -10.97
C PRO A 446 -30.03 -0.44 -9.57
N VAL A 447 -30.68 0.72 -9.51
CA VAL A 447 -31.18 1.29 -8.25
C VAL A 447 -32.42 0.53 -7.79
N GLY A 448 -32.55 0.33 -6.47
CA GLY A 448 -33.70 -0.36 -5.89
C GLY A 448 -33.68 -1.89 -6.01
N LEU A 449 -32.58 -2.48 -6.52
CA LEU A 449 -32.37 -3.93 -6.57
C LEU A 449 -31.23 -4.37 -5.65
N MET A 450 -31.31 -5.58 -5.12
CA MET A 450 -30.21 -6.23 -4.42
C MET A 450 -29.15 -6.67 -5.44
N THR A 451 -28.04 -5.93 -5.51
CA THR A 451 -26.93 -6.18 -6.44
C THR A 451 -25.76 -6.82 -5.69
N CYS A 452 -25.35 -8.02 -6.13
CA CYS A 452 -24.17 -8.70 -5.61
C CYS A 452 -22.99 -8.53 -6.58
N VAL A 453 -21.84 -8.08 -6.09
CA VAL A 453 -20.58 -8.06 -6.84
C VAL A 453 -19.75 -9.27 -6.42
N THR A 454 -19.58 -10.23 -7.32
CA THR A 454 -18.89 -11.50 -7.06
C THR A 454 -17.59 -11.60 -7.88
N GLY A 455 -16.79 -12.63 -7.60
CA GLY A 455 -15.50 -12.87 -8.26
C GLY A 455 -14.41 -13.29 -7.28
N VAL A 456 -13.31 -13.81 -7.80
CA VAL A 456 -12.18 -14.33 -7.03
C VAL A 456 -11.45 -13.24 -6.24
N SER A 457 -10.70 -13.60 -5.20
CA SER A 457 -9.86 -12.65 -4.45
C SER A 457 -8.83 -12.01 -5.39
N GLY A 458 -8.55 -10.72 -5.21
CA GLY A 458 -7.71 -9.96 -6.14
C GLY A 458 -8.37 -9.50 -7.45
N SER A 459 -9.61 -9.89 -7.78
CA SER A 459 -10.25 -9.50 -9.05
C SER A 459 -10.64 -8.01 -9.18
N GLY A 460 -10.38 -7.19 -8.15
CA GLY A 460 -10.69 -5.76 -8.16
C GLY A 460 -12.07 -5.38 -7.60
N LYS A 461 -12.81 -6.31 -6.95
CA LYS A 461 -14.15 -6.03 -6.38
C LYS A 461 -14.16 -4.81 -5.45
N SER A 462 -13.29 -4.80 -4.44
CA SER A 462 -13.20 -3.68 -3.48
C SER A 462 -12.70 -2.40 -4.15
N THR A 463 -11.87 -2.52 -5.20
CA THR A 463 -11.46 -1.33 -5.97
C THR A 463 -12.63 -0.74 -6.75
N LEU A 464 -13.45 -1.58 -7.37
CA LEU A 464 -14.62 -1.14 -8.12
C LEU A 464 -15.69 -0.55 -7.19
N VAL A 465 -16.00 -1.23 -6.09
CA VAL A 465 -17.12 -0.86 -5.20
C VAL A 465 -16.72 0.20 -4.18
N ASN A 466 -15.70 -0.04 -3.37
CA ASN A 466 -15.33 0.85 -2.27
C ASN A 466 -14.47 2.02 -2.78
N GLU A 467 -13.38 1.72 -3.49
CA GLU A 467 -12.42 2.76 -3.90
C GLU A 467 -12.92 3.64 -5.04
N THR A 468 -13.75 3.10 -5.94
CA THR A 468 -14.29 3.84 -7.09
C THR A 468 -15.74 4.25 -6.84
N LEU A 469 -16.70 3.33 -6.88
CA LEU A 469 -18.13 3.65 -6.86
C LEU A 469 -18.54 4.45 -5.62
N PHE A 470 -18.26 3.93 -4.42
CA PHE A 470 -18.66 4.58 -3.17
C PHE A 470 -18.04 5.98 -3.04
N LYS A 471 -16.72 6.11 -3.22
CA LYS A 471 -16.04 7.40 -3.07
C LYS A 471 -16.47 8.41 -4.13
N GLN A 472 -16.69 8.00 -5.38
CA GLN A 472 -17.20 8.88 -6.44
C GLN A 472 -18.61 9.39 -6.10
N VAL A 473 -19.51 8.49 -5.67
CA VAL A 473 -20.88 8.86 -5.26
C VAL A 473 -20.87 9.75 -4.02
N ALA A 474 -20.07 9.41 -3.01
CA ALA A 474 -19.95 10.20 -1.78
C ALA A 474 -19.41 11.60 -2.05
N ASN A 475 -18.43 11.74 -2.95
CA ASN A 475 -17.91 13.04 -3.38
C ASN A 475 -18.97 13.84 -4.16
N HIS A 476 -19.76 13.18 -5.00
CA HIS A 476 -20.86 13.82 -5.73
C HIS A 476 -21.95 14.35 -4.77
N LEU A 477 -22.39 13.55 -3.80
CA LEU A 477 -23.51 13.86 -2.91
C LEU A 477 -23.11 14.75 -1.72
N ASN A 478 -22.05 14.37 -1.00
CA ASN A 478 -21.69 14.96 0.30
C ASN A 478 -20.50 15.92 0.21
N ARG A 479 -19.87 16.07 -0.96
CA ARG A 479 -18.60 16.81 -1.13
C ARG A 479 -17.53 16.36 -0.12
N SER A 480 -17.47 15.06 0.13
CA SER A 480 -16.67 14.44 1.20
C SER A 480 -15.15 14.58 1.02
N GLY A 481 -14.66 14.89 -0.19
CA GLY A 481 -13.23 15.03 -0.46
C GLY A 481 -12.45 13.72 -0.31
N LEU A 482 -13.11 12.59 -0.48
CA LEU A 482 -12.49 11.27 -0.44
C LEU A 482 -11.62 11.07 -1.67
N ASP A 483 -10.48 10.40 -1.50
CA ASP A 483 -9.58 10.07 -2.60
C ASP A 483 -10.12 8.86 -3.36
N ALA A 484 -10.85 9.14 -4.44
CA ALA A 484 -11.53 8.15 -5.25
C ALA A 484 -10.59 7.61 -6.35
N ALA A 485 -10.59 6.29 -6.53
CA ALA A 485 -9.89 5.66 -7.64
C ALA A 485 -10.38 6.18 -9.00
N PRO A 486 -9.51 6.23 -10.01
CA PRO A 486 -9.82 6.88 -11.28
C PRO A 486 -10.93 6.16 -12.05
N CYS A 487 -11.84 6.95 -12.60
CA CYS A 487 -12.82 6.56 -13.61
C CYS A 487 -13.07 7.71 -14.58
N LYS A 488 -13.56 7.42 -15.80
CA LYS A 488 -13.87 8.45 -16.81
C LYS A 488 -15.10 9.27 -16.45
N ALA A 489 -16.16 8.62 -15.95
CA ALA A 489 -17.39 9.30 -15.56
C ALA A 489 -18.23 8.49 -14.57
N LEU A 490 -19.06 9.22 -13.81
CA LEU A 490 -20.15 8.69 -12.99
C LEU A 490 -21.47 9.21 -13.59
N GLU A 491 -22.35 8.32 -14.01
CA GLU A 491 -23.66 8.64 -14.59
C GLU A 491 -24.78 8.14 -13.68
N GLY A 492 -25.91 8.84 -13.63
CA GLY A 492 -27.11 8.41 -12.88
C GLY A 492 -27.06 8.63 -11.36
N ALA A 493 -26.05 9.35 -10.85
CA ALA A 493 -25.92 9.68 -9.43
C ALA A 493 -27.11 10.49 -8.86
N ALA A 494 -27.83 11.23 -9.72
CA ALA A 494 -29.02 11.98 -9.34
C ALA A 494 -30.19 11.11 -8.85
N ALA A 495 -30.15 9.80 -9.07
CA ALA A 495 -31.14 8.86 -8.55
C ALA A 495 -30.90 8.44 -7.08
N ILE A 496 -29.82 8.90 -6.46
CA ILE A 496 -29.41 8.52 -5.09
C ILE A 496 -29.29 9.78 -4.24
N ASP A 497 -30.04 9.85 -3.13
CA ASP A 497 -29.96 10.99 -2.21
C ASP A 497 -28.81 10.88 -1.21
N ARG A 498 -28.48 9.65 -0.80
CA ARG A 498 -27.43 9.37 0.18
C ARG A 498 -26.78 8.01 -0.07
N VAL A 499 -25.47 7.97 0.11
CA VAL A 499 -24.70 6.72 0.14
C VAL A 499 -24.18 6.47 1.56
N ILE A 500 -24.25 5.23 2.02
CA ILE A 500 -23.76 4.77 3.31
C ILE A 500 -22.91 3.53 3.06
N GLU A 501 -21.65 3.57 3.49
CA GLU A 501 -20.79 2.40 3.55
C GLU A 501 -20.87 1.79 4.94
N ILE A 502 -21.14 0.48 5.01
CA ILE A 502 -21.08 -0.31 6.23
C ILE A 502 -19.87 -1.23 6.05
N ASP A 503 -18.77 -0.88 6.69
CA ASP A 503 -17.50 -1.61 6.59
C ASP A 503 -17.31 -2.62 7.73
N GLN A 504 -16.19 -3.34 7.69
CA GLN A 504 -15.77 -4.29 8.73
C GLN A 504 -14.81 -3.65 9.75
N SER A 505 -14.68 -2.31 9.74
CA SER A 505 -13.80 -1.64 10.68
C SER A 505 -14.37 -1.75 12.10
N PRO A 506 -13.52 -1.85 13.13
CA PRO A 506 -14.00 -1.90 14.51
C PRO A 506 -14.84 -0.65 14.83
N ILE A 507 -15.99 -0.87 15.47
CA ILE A 507 -16.95 0.17 15.91
C ILE A 507 -16.27 1.31 16.69
N GLY A 508 -15.18 1.01 17.40
CA GLY A 508 -14.26 2.00 17.92
C GLY A 508 -12.95 1.38 18.40
N ARG A 509 -11.92 2.23 18.53
CA ARG A 509 -10.58 1.81 19.01
C ARG A 509 -10.39 1.99 20.51
N THR A 510 -11.44 2.42 21.22
CA THR A 510 -11.40 2.68 22.66
C THR A 510 -12.54 1.97 23.38
N PRO A 511 -12.39 1.61 24.66
CA PRO A 511 -13.47 1.01 25.46
C PRO A 511 -14.70 1.90 25.63
N ARG A 512 -14.63 3.18 25.24
CA ARG A 512 -15.75 4.14 25.31
C ARG A 512 -16.78 3.91 24.20
N SER A 513 -16.40 3.22 23.13
CA SER A 513 -17.31 2.86 22.04
C SER A 513 -17.95 1.52 22.33
N ASN A 514 -19.27 1.52 22.46
CA ASN A 514 -20.11 0.33 22.67
C ASN A 514 -21.41 0.44 21.85
N PRO A 515 -22.21 -0.63 21.73
CA PRO A 515 -23.44 -0.62 20.93
C PRO A 515 -24.40 0.53 21.30
N ALA A 516 -24.56 0.83 22.59
CA ALA A 516 -25.46 1.89 23.04
C ALA A 516 -24.98 3.29 22.62
N THR A 517 -23.67 3.55 22.67
CA THR A 517 -23.11 4.82 22.17
C THR A 517 -23.12 4.93 20.66
N TYR A 518 -22.83 3.85 19.94
CA TYR A 518 -22.73 3.86 18.49
C TYR A 518 -24.09 4.03 17.82
N THR A 519 -25.11 3.36 18.36
CA THR A 519 -26.51 3.51 17.89
C THR A 519 -27.18 4.79 18.37
N GLY A 520 -26.55 5.56 19.26
CA GLY A 520 -27.12 6.75 19.88
C GLY A 520 -28.11 6.46 21.02
N LEU A 521 -28.41 5.19 21.31
CA LEU A 521 -29.35 4.76 22.37
C LEU A 521 -28.95 5.24 23.76
N PHE A 522 -27.65 5.46 24.02
CA PHE A 522 -27.17 5.86 25.33
C PHE A 522 -27.66 7.26 25.75
N THR A 523 -27.96 8.16 24.80
CA THR A 523 -28.46 9.51 25.12
C THR A 523 -29.86 9.49 25.74
N PRO A 524 -30.90 8.92 25.10
CA PRO A 524 -32.23 8.86 25.71
C PRO A 524 -32.24 8.05 27.01
N LEU A 525 -31.37 7.04 27.16
CA LEU A 525 -31.20 6.33 28.43
C LEU A 525 -30.70 7.26 29.55
N ARG A 526 -29.69 8.10 29.29
CA ARG A 526 -29.20 9.06 30.29
C ARG A 526 -30.23 10.11 30.64
N GLU A 527 -31.00 10.59 29.67
CA GLU A 527 -32.10 11.54 29.90
C GLU A 527 -33.19 10.93 30.78
N LEU A 528 -33.54 9.66 30.55
CA LEU A 528 -34.45 8.90 31.41
C LEU A 528 -33.93 8.83 32.86
N PHE A 529 -32.65 8.51 33.05
CA PHE A 529 -32.03 8.44 34.38
C PHE A 529 -31.95 9.81 35.07
N ALA A 530 -31.73 10.89 34.32
CA ALA A 530 -31.78 12.24 34.87
C ALA A 530 -33.19 12.67 35.30
N ALA A 531 -34.23 12.03 34.74
CA ALA A 531 -35.61 12.35 35.04
C ALA A 531 -36.17 11.70 36.32
N VAL A 532 -35.48 10.70 36.90
CA VAL A 532 -35.99 10.00 38.11
C VAL A 532 -35.94 10.90 39.36
N PRO A 533 -36.84 10.72 40.35
CA PRO A 533 -36.94 11.60 41.52
C PRO A 533 -35.63 11.76 42.30
N GLU A 534 -34.86 10.68 42.46
CA GLU A 534 -33.58 10.68 43.18
C GLU A 534 -32.54 11.53 42.45
N ALA A 535 -32.50 11.46 41.11
CA ALA A 535 -31.59 12.25 40.29
C ALA A 535 -31.95 13.74 40.37
N ARG A 536 -33.25 14.07 40.25
CA ARG A 536 -33.75 15.45 40.35
C ARG A 536 -33.47 16.05 41.72
N THR A 537 -33.71 15.30 42.80
CA THR A 537 -33.45 15.76 44.18
C THR A 537 -31.97 16.05 44.42
N ARG A 538 -31.08 15.32 43.74
CA ARG A 538 -29.62 15.48 43.82
C ARG A 538 -29.05 16.45 42.78
N GLY A 539 -29.89 17.06 41.93
CA GLY A 539 -29.46 17.94 40.86
C GLY A 539 -28.63 17.26 39.76
N TYR A 540 -28.80 15.94 39.57
CA TYR A 540 -28.08 15.19 38.53
C TYR A 540 -28.73 15.41 37.17
N ASP A 541 -27.92 15.80 36.20
CA ASP A 541 -28.30 15.90 34.79
C ASP A 541 -27.84 14.67 33.99
N ALA A 542 -28.16 14.65 32.69
CA ALA A 542 -27.73 13.57 31.80
C ALA A 542 -26.19 13.49 31.66
N GLY A 543 -25.47 14.58 31.97
CA GLY A 543 -24.01 14.63 31.98
C GLY A 543 -23.40 13.75 33.06
N ARG A 544 -24.00 13.75 34.26
CA ARG A 544 -23.59 12.89 35.39
C ARG A 544 -23.63 11.39 35.08
N PHE A 545 -24.53 10.96 34.20
CA PHE A 545 -24.66 9.57 33.74
C PHE A 545 -23.83 9.25 32.49
N SER A 546 -22.99 10.19 32.03
CA SER A 546 -22.09 9.98 30.90
C SER A 546 -20.70 9.58 31.38
N PHE A 547 -20.18 8.45 30.89
CA PHE A 547 -18.80 8.04 31.14
C PHE A 547 -17.75 8.86 30.34
N ASN A 548 -18.20 9.77 29.47
CA ASN A 548 -17.33 10.64 28.67
C ASN A 548 -17.17 12.06 29.24
N VAL A 549 -18.00 12.43 30.22
CA VAL A 549 -17.94 13.72 30.90
C VAL A 549 -17.35 13.48 32.29
N LYS A 550 -16.46 14.37 32.75
CA LYS A 550 -16.06 14.36 34.16
C LYS A 550 -17.29 14.76 34.97
N GLY A 551 -17.90 13.77 35.62
CA GLY A 551 -19.13 13.93 36.39
C GLY A 551 -18.97 14.73 37.66
#